data_AF-A0A353WJS0-F1
#
_entry.id   AF-A0A353WJS0-F1
#
_cell.length_a   1.000
_cell.length_b   1.000
_cell.length_c   1.000
_cell.angle_alpha   90.00
_cell.angle_beta   90.00
_cell.angle_gamma   90.00
#
_symmetry.space_group_name_H-M   'P 1'
#
loop_
_entity.id
_entity.type
_entity.pdbx_description
1 polymer ?
#
loop_
_entity_poly.entity_id
_entity_poly.type
_entity_poly.pdbx_seq_one_letter_code
_entity_poly.pdbx_strand_id
1 'polypeptide(L)' 'GKELLFNTDSNRYIWIQVISGSLFINSIPLKEGDGASIVNQDKIELYFQEKSEILLFDLA' A
#
# COMPACT_ATOMS: atom_id res chain seq x y z
N GLY A 1 2.95 7.68 -13.71
CA GLY A 1 2.57 6.90 -12.53
C GLY A 1 1.13 6.46 -12.64
N LYS A 2 0.72 5.49 -11.83
CA LYS A 2 -0.68 5.05 -11.70
C LYS A 2 -1.14 5.31 -10.28
N GLU A 3 -2.33 5.87 -10.11
CA GLU A 3 -2.97 6.05 -8.81
C GLU A 3 -4.03 4.98 -8.60
N LEU A 4 -4.07 4.42 -7.39
CA LEU A 4 -5.10 3.51 -6.93
C LEU A 4 -5.53 3.91 -5.52
N LEU A 5 -6.83 4.00 -5.33
CA LEU A 5 -7.45 4.17 -4.01
C LEU A 5 -7.98 2.83 -3.56
N PHE A 6 -7.51 2.38 -2.40
CA PHE A 6 -8.04 1.19 -1.74
C PHE A 6 -8.87 1.64 -0.54
N ASN A 7 -10.17 1.34 -0.59
CA ASN A 7 -11.08 1.61 0.52
C ASN A 7 -10.98 0.49 1.56
N THR A 8 -10.88 0.86 2.83
CA THR A 8 -10.89 -0.06 3.97
C THR A 8 -11.69 0.58 5.10
N ASP A 9 -11.69 -0.03 6.28
CA ASP A 9 -12.33 0.51 7.48
C ASP A 9 -11.25 0.75 8.54
N SER A 10 -11.36 1.86 9.27
CA SER A 10 -10.52 2.19 10.42
C SER A 10 -10.28 1.03 11.40
N ASN A 11 -11.21 0.08 11.54
CA ASN A 11 -11.06 -1.07 12.44
C ASN A 11 -10.23 -2.24 11.85
N ARG A 12 -9.75 -2.13 10.62
CA ARG A 12 -9.01 -3.20 9.94
C ARG A 12 -7.51 -2.93 9.92
N TYR A 13 -6.74 -4.00 9.93
CA TYR A 13 -5.28 -3.95 9.82
C TYR A 13 -4.88 -4.33 8.40
N ILE A 14 -4.24 -3.42 7.68
CA ILE A 14 -3.74 -3.70 6.34
C ILE A 14 -2.23 -3.87 6.37
N TRP A 15 -1.74 -4.92 5.74
CA TRP A 15 -0.32 -5.09 5.45
C TRP A 15 -0.10 -5.04 3.95
N ILE A 16 0.83 -4.19 3.50
CA ILE A 16 1.26 -4.14 2.11
C ILE A 16 2.71 -4.57 2.03
N GLN A 17 3.02 -5.50 1.14
CA GLN A 17 4.37 -5.96 0.83
C GLN A 17 4.71 -5.63 -0.62
N VAL A 18 5.85 -4.97 -0.86
CA VAL A 18 6.34 -4.71 -2.22
C VAL A 18 7.18 -5.89 -2.69
N ILE A 19 6.73 -6.55 -3.75
CA ILE A 19 7.40 -7.70 -4.37
C ILE A 19 8.40 -7.22 -5.43
N SER A 20 8.05 -6.19 -6.20
CA SER A 20 8.97 -5.55 -7.17
C SER A 20 8.54 -4.12 -7.48
N GLY A 21 9.50 -3.31 -7.94
CA GLY A 21 9.27 -1.91 -8.29
C GLY A 21 9.19 -0.98 -7.07
N SER A 22 8.52 0.15 -7.25
CA SER A 22 8.39 1.19 -6.24
C SER A 22 7.04 1.92 -6.29
N LEU A 23 6.60 2.41 -5.14
CA LEU A 23 5.36 3.18 -4.99
C LEU A 23 5.42 4.09 -3.78
N PHE A 24 4.47 5.01 -3.68
CA PHE A 24 4.18 5.77 -2.48
C PHE A 24 2.88 5.27 -1.86
N ILE A 25 2.86 5.14 -0.54
CA ILE A 25 1.67 4.89 0.26
C ILE A 25 1.45 6.11 1.14
N ASN A 26 0.37 6.88 0.93
CA ASN A 26 0.09 8.12 1.69
C ASN A 26 1.33 9.03 1.82
N SER A 27 2.05 9.23 0.72
CA SER A 27 3.33 9.99 0.62
C SER A 27 4.60 9.33 1.19
N ILE A 28 4.52 8.12 1.75
CA ILE A 28 5.70 7.36 2.20
C ILE A 28 6.23 6.52 1.03
N PRO A 29 7.50 6.71 0.59
CA PRO A 29 8.07 5.89 -0.47
C PRO A 29 8.41 4.48 0.03
N LEU A 30 8.00 3.48 -0.74
CA LEU A 30 8.38 2.09 -0.55
C LEU A 30 9.01 1.56 -1.85
N LYS A 31 9.97 0.66 -1.69
CA LYS A 31 10.64 -0.06 -2.79
C LYS A 31 10.59 -1.57 -2.56
N GLU A 32 11.05 -2.32 -3.54
CA GLU A 32 11.19 -3.78 -3.48
C GLU A 32 11.75 -4.26 -2.14
N GLY A 33 11.04 -5.22 -1.53
CA GLY A 33 11.37 -5.81 -0.23
C GLY A 33 10.75 -5.08 0.96
N ASP A 34 10.35 -3.80 0.81
CA ASP A 34 9.71 -3.07 1.91
C ASP A 34 8.29 -3.57 2.18
N GLY A 35 7.89 -3.46 3.46
CA GLY A 35 6.54 -3.69 3.92
C GLY A 35 6.01 -2.52 4.73
N ALA A 36 4.70 -2.30 4.70
CA ALA A 36 4.01 -1.30 5.50
C ALA A 36 2.81 -1.90 6.23
N SER A 37 2.74 -1.65 7.54
CA SER A 37 1.52 -1.82 8.32
C SER A 37 0.72 -0.52 8.32
N ILE A 38 -0.58 -0.65 8.09
CA ILE A 38 -1.51 0.48 7.99
C ILE A 38 -2.71 0.15 8.87
N VAL A 39 -3.06 1.09 9.75
CA VAL A 39 -4.11 0.94 10.76
C VAL A 39 -4.91 2.23 10.86
N ASN A 40 -6.17 2.17 11.31
CA ASN A 40 -7.00 3.35 11.57
C ASN A 40 -7.13 4.28 10.36
N GLN A 41 -7.26 3.72 9.15
CA GLN A 41 -7.39 4.45 7.90
C GLN A 41 -8.61 3.90 7.16
N ASP A 42 -9.48 4.77 6.63
CA ASP A 42 -10.63 4.34 5.80
C ASP A 42 -10.26 4.26 4.31
N LYS A 43 -9.11 4.85 3.94
CA LYS A 43 -8.59 4.86 2.58
C LYS A 43 -7.07 4.78 2.59
N ILE A 44 -6.52 4.11 1.58
CA ILE A 44 -5.09 4.00 1.34
C ILE A 44 -4.82 4.50 -0.07
N GLU A 45 -3.98 5.53 -0.19
CA GLU A 45 -3.58 6.12 -1.46
C GLU A 45 -2.28 5.47 -1.93
N LEU A 46 -2.34 4.76 -3.06
CA LEU A 46 -1.20 4.09 -3.69
C LEU A 46 -0.82 4.81 -4.97
N TYR A 47 0.41 5.32 -5.03
CA TYR A 47 0.97 5.97 -6.21
C TYR A 47 2.16 5.19 -6.76
N PHE A 48 1.96 4.49 -7.86
CA PHE A 48 2.97 3.68 -8.51
C PHE A 48 3.83 4.53 -9.44
N GLN A 49 5.14 4.56 -9.19
CA GLN A 49 6.07 5.33 -10.02
C GLN A 49 6.47 4.59 -11.29
N GLU A 50 6.46 3.26 -11.24
CA GLU A 50 6.84 2.36 -12.31
C GLU A 50 5.92 1.12 -12.32
N LYS A 51 6.26 0.12 -13.14
CA LYS A 51 5.56 -1.16 -13.09
C LYS A 51 5.99 -1.88 -11.81
N SER A 52 5.06 -2.05 -10.89
CA SER A 52 5.33 -2.65 -9.58
C SER A 52 4.36 -3.80 -9.30
N GLU A 53 4.79 -4.72 -8.46
CA GLU A 53 3.98 -5.81 -7.94
C GLU A 53 3.94 -5.70 -6.41
N ILE A 54 2.72 -5.73 -5.86
CA ILE A 54 2.50 -5.66 -4.42
C ILE A 54 1.51 -6.76 -4.00
N LEU A 55 1.64 -7.22 -2.76
CA LEU A 55 0.62 -7.99 -2.07
C LEU A 55 -0.03 -7.10 -1.02
N LEU A 56 -1.37 -7.09 -0.98
CA LEU A 56 -2.14 -6.45 0.06
C LEU A 56 -2.85 -7.54 0.86
N PHE A 57 -2.57 -7.59 2.15
CA PHE A 57 -3.24 -8.46 3.11
C PHE A 57 -4.16 -7.61 3.95
N ASP A 58 -5.42 -8.01 3.98
CA ASP A 58 -6.42 -7.45 4.84
C ASP A 58 -6.63 -8.40 6.04
N LEU A 59 -6.18 -7.95 7.20
CA LEU A 59 -6.16 -8.70 8.45
C LEU A 59 -7.33 -8.20 9.31
N ALA A 60 -8.37 -9.03 9.40
CA ALA A 60 -9.60 -8.74 10.14
C ALA A 60 -9.36 -8.69 11.66
#